data_AF-V4B8X1-F1
#
_entry.id   AF-V4B8X1-F1
#
_cell.length_a   1.000
_cell.length_b   1.000
_cell.length_c   1.000
_cell.angle_alpha   90.00
_cell.angle_beta   90.00
_cell.angle_gamma   90.00
#
_symmetry.space_group_name_H-M   'P 1'
#
loop_
_entity.id
_entity.type
_entity.pdbx_description
1 polymer ?
#
loop_
_entity_poly.entity_id
_entity_poly.type
_entity_poly.pdbx_seq_one_letter_code
_entity_poly.pdbx_strand_id
1 'polypeptide(L)' 'IDLDKYNSVEELEALGLNRLKNSLMEKGLKCGGTLQQRAERLFSIKGLKQEDIDPSLFSKPSKKKGK' A
#
# COMPACT_ATOMS: atom_id res chain seq x y z
N ILE A 1 8.34 2.61 -3.97
CA ILE A 1 8.66 3.43 -2.77
C ILE A 1 9.40 2.55 -1.78
N ASP A 2 10.56 2.98 -1.29
CA ASP A 2 11.27 2.28 -0.21
C ASP A 2 10.60 2.56 1.13
N LEU A 3 9.79 1.63 1.61
CA LEU A 3 9.15 1.75 2.92
C LEU A 3 10.17 1.76 4.06
N ASP A 4 11.35 1.16 3.84
CA ASP A 4 12.44 1.09 4.81
C ASP A 4 12.96 2.47 5.24
N LYS A 5 12.88 3.46 4.34
CA LYS A 5 13.34 4.83 4.58
C LYS A 5 12.42 5.66 5.50
N TYR A 6 11.23 5.16 5.82
CA TYR A 6 10.23 5.89 6.61
C TYR A 6 10.00 5.16 7.93
N ASN A 7 10.07 5.85 9.05
CA ASN A 7 9.92 5.26 10.38
C ASN A 7 8.53 5.48 10.99
N SER A 8 7.73 6.36 10.38
CA SER A 8 6.36 6.62 10.83
C SER A 8 5.35 6.67 9.69
N VAL A 9 4.09 6.40 10.02
CA VAL A 9 2.93 6.54 9.13
C VAL A 9 2.82 7.96 8.59
N GLU A 10 3.07 8.97 9.43
CA GLU A 10 3.01 10.39 9.06
C GLU A 10 3.99 10.76 7.94
N GLU A 11 5.19 10.17 7.92
CA GLU A 11 6.16 10.42 6.84
C GLU A 11 5.68 9.82 5.51
N LEU A 12 5.04 8.66 5.55
CA LEU A 12 4.39 8.06 4.38
C LEU A 12 3.19 8.90 3.94
N GLU A 13 2.40 9.40 4.88
CA GLU A 13 1.28 10.30 4.61
C GLU A 13 1.73 11.58 3.90
N ALA A 14 2.84 12.18 4.34
CA ALA A 14 3.43 13.37 3.75
C ALA A 14 3.90 13.18 2.28
N LEU A 15 4.10 11.93 1.83
CA LEU A 15 4.36 11.65 0.40
C LEU A 15 3.16 11.95 -0.50
N GLY A 16 1.97 11.99 0.08
CA GLY A 16 0.73 12.28 -0.61
C GLY A 16 0.09 11.08 -1.30
N LEU A 17 -1.13 11.35 -1.76
CA LEU A 17 -2.10 10.32 -2.13
C LEU A 17 -1.67 9.51 -3.36
N ASN A 18 -1.01 10.17 -4.31
CA ASN A 18 -0.57 9.56 -5.56
C ASN A 18 0.57 8.55 -5.33
N ARG A 19 1.56 8.93 -4.52
CA ARG A 19 2.68 8.06 -4.13
C ARG A 19 2.21 6.82 -3.37
N LEU A 20 1.34 7.01 -2.37
CA LEU A 20 0.77 5.90 -1.60
C LEU A 20 -0.06 4.96 -2.49
N LYS A 21 -0.88 5.52 -3.39
CA LYS A 21 -1.70 4.75 -4.33
C LYS A 21 -0.83 3.88 -5.23
N ASN A 22 0.21 4.46 -5.85
CA ASN A 22 1.10 3.71 -6.73
C ASN A 22 1.81 2.59 -5.97
N SER A 23 2.37 2.86 -4.78
CA SER A 23 3.05 1.82 -4.02
C SER A 23 2.13 0.69 -3.57
N LEU A 24 0.87 0.99 -3.23
CA LEU A 24 -0.14 -0.04 -2.95
C LEU A 24 -0.46 -0.86 -4.20
N MET A 25 -0.66 -0.22 -5.35
CA MET A 25 -0.93 -0.91 -6.61
C MET A 25 0.25 -1.78 -7.09
N GLU A 26 1.49 -1.29 -6.97
CA GLU A 26 2.70 -2.06 -7.29
C GLU A 26 2.83 -3.33 -6.46
N LYS A 27 2.38 -3.29 -5.20
CA LYS A 27 2.33 -4.45 -4.30
C LYS A 27 1.03 -5.26 -4.42
N GLY A 28 0.13 -4.90 -5.33
CA GLY A 28 -1.17 -5.57 -5.49
C GLY A 28 -2.14 -5.38 -4.32
N LEU A 29 -1.91 -4.37 -3.47
CA LEU A 29 -2.71 -4.09 -2.28
C LEU A 29 -3.90 -3.16 -2.57
N LYS A 30 -4.91 -3.21 -1.71
CA LYS A 30 -6.11 -2.36 -1.77
C LYS A 30 -5.78 -0.90 -1.45
N CYS A 31 -6.20 0.02 -2.32
CA CYS A 31 -6.04 1.47 -2.12
C CYS A 31 -7.29 2.19 -1.58
N GLY A 32 -8.23 1.45 -0.97
CA GLY A 32 -9.43 2.05 -0.35
C GLY A 32 -9.15 2.75 0.97
N GLY A 33 -9.96 3.76 1.30
CA GLY A 33 -9.87 4.55 2.54
C GLY A 33 -9.24 5.94 2.37
N THR A 34 -8.98 6.60 3.50
CA THR A 34 -8.31 7.91 3.61
C THR A 34 -6.81 7.80 3.31
N LEU A 35 -6.15 8.95 3.15
CA LEU A 35 -4.69 9.05 2.98
C LEU A 35 -3.94 8.29 4.09
N GLN A 36 -4.32 8.56 5.35
CA GLN A 36 -3.79 7.91 6.54
C GLN A 36 -3.93 6.39 6.49
N GLN A 37 -5.13 5.87 6.19
CA GLN A 37 -5.36 4.42 6.08
C GLN A 37 -4.46 3.75 5.02
N ARG A 38 -4.11 4.47 3.94
CA ARG A 38 -3.19 3.97 2.91
C ARG A 38 -1.76 3.95 3.42
N ALA A 39 -1.34 4.99 4.14
CA ALA A 39 -0.04 5.07 4.79
C ALA A 39 0.11 3.98 5.86
N GLU A 40 -0.88 3.80 6.73
CA GLU A 40 -0.93 2.74 7.74
C GLU A 40 -0.85 1.36 7.10
N ARG A 41 -1.58 1.12 6.00
CA ARG A 41 -1.53 -0.16 5.28
C ARG A 41 -0.14 -0.43 4.70
N LEU A 42 0.49 0.57 4.09
CA LEU A 42 1.87 0.46 3.60
C LEU A 42 2.89 0.29 4.74
N PHE A 43 2.65 0.92 5.89
CA PHE A 43 3.52 0.78 7.04
C PHE A 43 3.37 -0.58 7.72
N SER A 44 2.15 -1.11 7.82
CA SER A 44 1.86 -2.43 8.40
C SER A 44 2.47 -3.58 7.61
N ILE A 45 2.76 -3.38 6.32
CA ILE A 45 3.45 -4.36 5.47
C ILE A 45 4.94 -4.01 5.26
N LYS A 46 5.45 -2.96 5.94
CA LYS A 46 6.88 -2.63 5.97
C LYS A 46 7.62 -3.75 6.69
N GLY A 47 8.67 -4.29 6.06
CA GLY A 47 9.46 -5.39 6.62
C GLY A 47 8.81 -6.77 6.54
N LEU A 48 7.54 -6.86 6.13
CA LEU A 48 6.89 -8.13 5.84
C LEU A 48 7.20 -8.57 4.40
N LYS A 49 7.41 -9.86 4.20
CA LYS A 49 7.45 -10.44 2.86
C LYS A 49 6.04 -10.56 2.33
N GLN A 50 5.89 -10.64 1.01
CA GLN A 50 4.58 -10.78 0.38
C GLN A 50 3.79 -12.02 0.87
N GLU A 51 4.51 -13.06 1.30
CA GLU A 51 3.96 -14.28 1.91
C GLU A 51 3.38 -14.08 3.32
N ASP A 52 3.90 -13.10 4.08
CA ASP A 52 3.44 -12.77 5.45
C ASP A 52 2.30 -11.75 5.44
N ILE A 53 2.03 -11.11 4.30
CA ILE A 53 0.96 -10.12 4.19
C ILE A 53 -0.39 -10.84 4.13
N ASP A 54 -1.34 -10.36 4.94
CA ASP A 54 -2.67 -10.94 4.97
C ASP A 54 -3.32 -10.91 3.56
N PRO A 55 -3.80 -12.07 3.05
CA PRO A 55 -4.39 -12.17 1.71
C PRO A 55 -5.62 -11.27 1.51
N SER A 56 -6.30 -10.86 2.60
CA SER A 56 -7.39 -9.89 2.55
C SER A 56 -6.91 -8.47 2.30
N LEU A 57 -5.62 -8.14 2.45
CA LEU A 57 -5.09 -6.82 2.08
C LEU A 57 -4.82 -6.69 0.58
N PHE A 58 -4.67 -7.82 -0.12
CA PHE A 58 -4.50 -7.83 -1.56
C PHE A 58 -5.81 -7.48 -2.26
N SER A 59 -5.71 -6.65 -3.29
CA SER A 59 -6.79 -6.51 -4.24
C SER A 59 -6.99 -7.87 -4.91
N LYS A 60 -8.21 -8.40 -4.84
CA LYS A 60 -8.58 -9.56 -5.65
C LYS A 60 -8.19 -9.24 -7.10
N PRO A 61 -7.65 -10.19 -7.88
CA PRO A 61 -7.44 -9.96 -9.30
C PRO A 61 -8.81 -9.69 -9.91
N SER A 62 -9.13 -8.41 -10.11
CA SER A 62 -10.24 -8.01 -10.94
C SER A 62 -9.88 -8.42 -12.35
N LYS A 63 -10.28 -9.65 -12.72
CA LYS A 63 -10.46 -10.01 -14.13
C LYS A 63 -11.19 -8.84 -14.79
N LYS A 64 -10.53 -8.22 -15.77
CA LYS A 64 -11.00 -7.15 -16.68
C LYS A 64 -10.91 -5.71 -16.15
N LYS A 65 -9.99 -4.94 -16.74
CA LYS A 65 -10.38 -3.97 -17.78
C LYS A 65 -9.21 -3.78 -18.76
N GLY A 66 -9.33 -4.40 -19.92
CA GLY A 66 -8.56 -4.03 -21.09
C GLY A 66 -9.18 -2.78 -21.72
N LYS A 67 -8.29 -1.98 -22.32
CA LYS A 67 -8.52 -0.82 -23.18
C LYS A 67 -9.16 0.41 -22.53
#